data_AF-A0A8J9WN53-F1
#
_entry.id   AF-A0A8J9WN53-F1
#
_cell.length_a   1.000
_cell.length_b   1.000
_cell.length_c   1.000
_cell.angle_alpha   90.00
_cell.angle_beta   90.00
_cell.angle_gamma   90.00
#
_symmetry.space_group_name_H-M   'P 1'
#
loop_
_entity.id
_entity.type
_entity.pdbx_description
1 polymer ?
#
loop_
_entity_poly.entity_id
_entity_poly.type
_entity_poly.pdbx_seq_one_letter_code
_entity_poly.pdbx_strand_id
1 'polypeptide(L)'
;MPYAAPALKVVIISDPQLAAEVLDRTKTPHTIDKPTEPQFYKMMDEGTADPPTPSLISTTNADPYWKIVRKGTSRAFTNNNLRQVAATVGVHIILLVPSMRAAFEVSRSMSQRLVTALEAYGFSKPLDLDAVVQNQAFDVIGEFGFSKDYGATTDLWNGSGARACLALKNAMVCAVERTRMPHARIPYTHLWHKHQQNKQALLGIFRNLLKEVQARGAPAEEENSIAAHLMRTRDDQGRPIPDVRIWSEMSIFFFAGTPDNSVASVLSKSDVDPSGTPASGVETTGHMVAWIL
;
A
#
# COMPACT_ATOMS: atom_id res chain seq x y z
N MET A 1 -29.33 -24.78 2.85
CA MET A 1 -30.10 -23.71 2.17
C MET A 1 -29.12 -22.63 1.73
N PRO A 2 -28.98 -22.34 0.43
CA PRO A 2 -28.18 -21.21 -0.03
C PRO A 2 -28.88 -19.91 0.37
N TYR A 3 -28.24 -19.09 1.20
CA TYR A 3 -28.64 -17.70 1.39
C TYR A 3 -28.37 -16.98 0.07
N ALA A 4 -29.41 -16.65 -0.69
CA ALA A 4 -29.26 -15.71 -1.81
C ALA A 4 -28.85 -14.37 -1.21
N ALA A 5 -27.62 -13.94 -1.45
CA ALA A 5 -27.18 -12.61 -1.06
C ALA A 5 -28.11 -11.59 -1.73
N PRO A 6 -28.57 -10.55 -1.02
CA PRO A 6 -29.40 -9.51 -1.62
C PRO A 6 -28.66 -8.92 -2.82
N ALA A 7 -29.38 -8.66 -3.92
CA ALA A 7 -28.80 -8.10 -5.12
C ALA A 7 -28.16 -6.74 -4.80
N LEU A 8 -26.83 -6.65 -4.97
CA LEU A 8 -26.09 -5.41 -4.81
C LEU A 8 -26.54 -4.42 -5.90
N LYS A 9 -27.09 -3.28 -5.48
CA LYS A 9 -27.42 -2.18 -6.39
C LYS A 9 -26.23 -1.24 -6.45
N VAL A 10 -25.61 -1.13 -7.62
CA VAL A 10 -24.49 -0.22 -7.89
C VAL A 10 -25.00 0.94 -8.74
N VAL A 11 -24.71 2.17 -8.32
CA VAL A 11 -24.98 3.39 -9.09
C VAL A 11 -23.64 3.92 -9.59
N ILE A 12 -23.49 4.03 -10.91
CA ILE A 12 -22.29 4.58 -11.55
C ILE A 12 -22.57 6.04 -11.87
N ILE A 13 -21.73 6.93 -11.35
CA ILE A 13 -21.78 8.37 -11.60
C ILE A 13 -20.65 8.70 -12.56
N SER A 14 -20.98 8.98 -13.82
CA SER A 14 -20.01 9.39 -14.85
C SER A 14 -19.98 10.91 -15.08
N ASP A 15 -20.97 11.64 -14.57
CA ASP A 15 -21.02 13.10 -14.66
C ASP A 15 -20.07 13.70 -13.59
N PRO A 16 -19.07 14.50 -13.98
CA PRO A 16 -18.10 15.06 -13.04
C PRO A 16 -18.69 16.11 -12.09
N GLN A 17 -19.72 16.85 -12.51
CA GLN A 17 -20.40 17.82 -11.66
C GLN A 17 -21.20 17.09 -10.58
N LEU A 18 -21.96 16.06 -10.97
CA LEU A 18 -22.70 15.23 -10.02
C LEU A 18 -21.75 14.50 -9.07
N ALA A 19 -20.63 13.96 -9.56
CA ALA A 19 -19.63 13.33 -8.70
C ALA A 19 -19.06 14.31 -7.67
N ALA A 20 -18.75 15.54 -8.06
CA ALA A 20 -18.29 16.57 -7.14
C ALA A 20 -19.37 16.91 -6.08
N GLU A 21 -20.64 17.02 -6.47
CA GLU A 21 -21.74 17.28 -5.53
C GLU A 21 -21.96 16.14 -4.54
N VAL A 22 -21.90 14.90 -5.00
CA VAL A 22 -22.05 13.70 -4.18
C VAL A 22 -20.90 13.57 -3.18
N LEU A 23 -19.68 13.91 -3.59
CA LEU A 23 -18.49 13.88 -2.75
C LEU A 23 -18.31 15.13 -1.87
N ASP A 24 -19.08 16.20 -2.11
CA ASP A 24 -19.04 17.44 -1.34
C ASP A 24 -19.65 17.24 0.05
N ARG A 25 -18.78 16.93 1.01
CA ARG A 25 -19.13 16.72 2.42
C ARG A 25 -19.82 17.94 3.08
N THR A 26 -19.75 19.13 2.48
CA THR A 26 -20.48 20.30 2.99
C THR A 26 -21.96 20.27 2.62
N LYS A 27 -22.31 19.66 1.48
CA LYS A 27 -23.69 19.50 0.98
C LYS A 27 -24.32 18.18 1.41
N THR A 28 -23.51 17.13 1.53
CA THR A 28 -23.93 15.78 1.90
C THR A 28 -23.24 15.29 3.17
N PRO A 29 -23.30 16.04 4.29
CA PRO A 29 -22.59 15.67 5.50
C PRO A 29 -23.08 14.31 6.00
N HIS A 30 -22.16 13.34 6.05
CA HIS A 30 -22.36 11.99 6.59
C HIS A 30 -23.37 11.10 5.87
N THR A 31 -23.86 11.48 4.68
CA THR A 31 -24.80 10.62 3.92
C THR A 31 -24.09 9.61 3.02
N ILE A 32 -22.84 9.89 2.65
CA ILE A 32 -22.00 9.01 1.83
C ILE A 32 -20.68 8.81 2.54
N ASP A 33 -20.49 7.59 3.04
CA ASP A 33 -19.22 7.15 3.61
C ASP A 33 -18.53 6.21 2.63
N LYS A 34 -17.25 5.96 2.88
CA LYS A 34 -16.51 4.90 2.23
C LYS A 34 -17.29 3.59 2.41
N PRO A 35 -17.58 2.85 1.33
CA PRO A 35 -18.30 1.60 1.45
C PRO A 35 -17.44 0.62 2.24
N THR A 36 -17.94 0.15 3.39
CA THR A 36 -17.31 -0.90 4.21
C THR A 36 -17.76 -2.30 3.85
N GLU A 37 -18.87 -2.42 3.12
CA GLU A 37 -19.42 -3.69 2.63
C GLU A 37 -18.82 -4.28 1.33
N PRO A 38 -17.81 -3.71 0.64
CA PRO A 38 -17.07 -4.50 -0.32
C PRO A 38 -16.28 -5.57 0.43
N GLN A 39 -16.50 -6.84 0.05
CA GLN A 39 -15.68 -7.98 0.46
C GLN A 39 -14.16 -7.70 0.34
N PHE A 40 -13.79 -6.77 -0.55
CA PHE A 40 -12.43 -6.29 -0.77
C PHE A 40 -11.73 -5.72 0.47
N TYR A 41 -12.36 -4.85 1.26
CA TYR A 41 -11.68 -4.24 2.41
C TYR A 41 -11.50 -5.23 3.57
N LYS A 42 -12.53 -6.04 3.83
CA LYS A 42 -12.45 -7.14 4.79
C LYS A 42 -11.37 -8.15 4.42
N MET A 43 -11.23 -8.44 3.13
CA MET A 43 -10.19 -9.30 2.59
C MET A 43 -8.79 -8.74 2.86
N MET A 44 -8.59 -7.42 2.76
CA MET A 44 -7.31 -6.81 3.14
C MET A 44 -7.05 -7.03 4.63
N ASP A 45 -8.01 -6.76 5.52
CA ASP A 45 -7.84 -7.02 6.95
C ASP A 45 -7.54 -8.50 7.27
N GLU A 46 -8.13 -9.44 6.52
CA GLU A 46 -7.83 -10.86 6.63
C GLU A 46 -6.44 -11.23 6.09
N GLY A 47 -5.93 -10.49 5.10
CA GLY A 47 -4.60 -10.68 4.52
C GLY A 47 -3.50 -10.04 5.36
N THR A 48 -3.81 -8.94 6.05
CA THR A 48 -2.87 -8.06 6.74
C THR A 48 -2.94 -8.15 8.25
N ALA A 49 -3.80 -8.99 8.82
CA ALA A 49 -3.89 -9.21 10.25
C ALA A 49 -4.21 -10.67 10.61
N ASP A 50 -3.76 -11.11 11.79
CA ASP A 50 -4.12 -12.39 12.40
C ASP A 50 -4.11 -12.26 13.93
N PRO A 51 -5.29 -12.14 14.59
CA PRO A 51 -6.63 -12.21 14.00
C PRO A 51 -6.93 -11.05 13.03
N PRO A 52 -7.83 -11.21 12.05
CA PRO A 52 -8.25 -10.14 11.15
C PRO A 52 -8.71 -8.91 11.94
N THR A 53 -8.21 -7.74 11.53
CA THR A 53 -8.31 -6.53 12.33
C THR A 53 -8.52 -5.34 11.40
N PRO A 54 -9.56 -4.50 11.61
CA PRO A 54 -9.80 -3.34 10.74
C PRO A 54 -8.60 -2.42 10.59
N SER A 55 -8.41 -1.88 9.39
CA SER A 55 -7.33 -0.96 9.05
C SER A 55 -7.86 0.41 8.69
N LEU A 56 -6.98 1.39 8.44
CA LEU A 56 -7.36 2.72 7.95
C LEU A 56 -8.23 2.65 6.69
N ILE A 57 -8.03 1.65 5.85
CA ILE A 57 -8.79 1.53 4.60
C ILE A 57 -10.08 0.74 4.75
N SER A 58 -10.25 -0.10 5.75
CA SER A 58 -11.49 -0.86 5.94
C SER A 58 -12.46 -0.24 6.95
N THR A 59 -12.03 0.81 7.63
CA THR A 59 -12.84 1.58 8.58
C THR A 59 -13.50 2.80 7.92
N THR A 60 -14.64 3.21 8.46
CA THR A 60 -15.38 4.40 8.01
C THR A 60 -14.80 5.69 8.60
N ASN A 61 -15.18 6.84 8.03
CA ASN A 61 -14.84 8.14 8.62
C ASN A 61 -15.44 8.34 10.03
N ALA A 62 -16.50 7.59 10.37
CA ALA A 62 -17.13 7.63 11.69
C ALA A 62 -16.30 6.90 12.76
N ASP A 63 -15.47 5.94 12.39
CA ASP A 63 -14.69 5.11 13.32
C ASP A 63 -13.63 5.95 14.06
N PRO A 64 -13.60 5.94 15.41
CA PRO A 64 -12.55 6.62 16.19
C PRO A 64 -11.14 6.17 15.81
N TYR A 65 -10.94 4.88 15.54
CA TYR A 65 -9.65 4.33 15.15
C TYR A 65 -9.16 4.93 13.83
N TRP A 66 -10.06 5.04 12.84
CA TRP A 66 -9.74 5.70 11.57
C TRP A 66 -9.22 7.13 11.78
N LYS A 67 -9.91 7.91 12.61
CA LYS A 67 -9.52 9.29 12.92
C LYS A 67 -8.15 9.36 13.59
N ILE A 68 -7.89 8.45 14.53
CA ILE A 68 -6.64 8.36 15.27
C ILE A 68 -5.48 8.05 14.32
N VAL A 69 -5.59 7.00 13.51
CA VAL A 69 -4.54 6.61 12.55
C VAL A 69 -4.32 7.71 11.52
N ARG A 70 -5.39 8.19 10.86
CA ARG A 70 -5.28 9.26 9.85
C ARG A 70 -4.62 10.51 10.42
N LYS A 71 -5.04 10.96 11.61
CA LYS A 71 -4.44 12.13 12.26
C LYS A 71 -2.97 11.86 12.59
N GLY A 72 -2.66 10.69 13.14
CA GLY A 72 -1.32 10.27 13.54
C GLY A 72 -0.34 10.24 12.37
N THR A 73 -0.76 9.74 11.21
CA THR A 73 0.09 9.54 10.03
C THR A 73 0.05 10.68 9.03
N SER A 74 -0.96 11.56 9.05
CA SER A 74 -1.09 12.66 8.07
C SER A 74 0.15 13.57 7.99
N ARG A 75 0.88 13.73 9.10
CA ARG A 75 2.13 14.51 9.15
C ARG A 75 3.19 13.97 8.20
N ALA A 76 3.30 12.64 8.05
CA ALA A 76 4.23 11.98 7.13
C ALA A 76 4.06 12.48 5.68
N PHE A 77 2.83 12.88 5.32
CA PHE A 77 2.46 13.27 3.96
C PHE A 77 2.33 14.79 3.76
N THR A 78 2.79 15.60 4.70
CA THR A 78 2.78 17.06 4.54
C THR A 78 3.77 17.48 3.44
N ASN A 79 3.48 18.58 2.75
CA ASN A 79 4.41 19.15 1.77
C ASN A 79 5.80 19.42 2.37
N ASN A 80 5.88 19.76 3.66
CA ASN A 80 7.16 19.96 4.33
C ASN A 80 7.99 18.67 4.40
N ASN A 81 7.34 17.51 4.59
CA ASN A 81 7.99 16.20 4.62
C ASN A 81 8.24 15.63 3.21
N LEU A 82 7.43 16.03 2.22
CA LEU A 82 7.56 15.58 0.83
C LEU A 82 8.52 16.45 -0.02
N ARG A 83 8.52 17.78 0.17
CA ARG A 83 9.11 18.78 -0.74
C ARG A 83 10.34 19.50 -0.19
N GLN A 84 11.19 18.86 0.59
CA GLN A 84 12.53 19.43 0.76
C GLN A 84 13.37 19.21 -0.50
N VAL A 85 13.12 20.06 -1.48
CA VAL A 85 14.03 20.36 -2.57
C VAL A 85 15.19 21.12 -1.94
N ALA A 86 16.37 20.53 -2.02
CA ALA A 86 17.62 21.21 -1.73
C ALA A 86 17.73 22.45 -2.64
N ALA A 87 17.43 23.63 -2.08
CA ALA A 87 17.96 24.88 -2.60
C ALA A 87 19.47 24.84 -2.38
N THR A 88 20.18 24.17 -3.29
CA THR A 88 21.65 24.12 -3.28
C THR A 88 22.13 24.46 -4.68
N VAL A 89 22.01 25.75 -5.01
CA VAL A 89 22.85 26.37 -6.02
C VAL A 89 23.38 27.66 -5.40
N GLY A 90 24.63 27.60 -4.92
CA GLY A 90 25.40 28.77 -4.53
C GLY A 90 25.71 28.86 -3.03
N VAL A 91 26.93 28.42 -2.68
CA VAL A 91 27.73 28.92 -1.55
C VAL A 91 27.31 28.48 -0.13
N HIS A 92 27.86 27.35 0.30
CA HIS A 92 28.55 27.16 1.59
C HIS A 92 27.89 27.49 2.94
N ILE A 93 26.58 27.70 3.03
CA ILE A 93 25.84 27.77 4.31
C ILE A 93 24.49 27.10 4.01
N ILE A 94 24.12 25.96 4.62
CA ILE A 94 23.39 25.89 5.88
C ILE A 94 23.71 24.56 6.58
N LEU A 95 24.29 24.71 7.76
CA LEU A 95 24.36 23.72 8.82
C LEU A 95 22.94 23.35 9.31
N LEU A 96 22.72 22.05 9.52
CA LEU A 96 21.87 21.49 10.58
C LEU A 96 20.34 21.67 10.47
N VAL A 97 19.70 20.98 9.54
CA VAL A 97 18.46 20.22 9.88
C VAL A 97 18.53 18.84 9.22
N PRO A 98 19.09 17.81 9.89
CA PRO A 98 19.23 16.46 9.32
C PRO A 98 17.91 15.74 9.02
N SER A 99 16.76 16.23 9.50
CA SER A 99 15.54 15.42 9.63
C SER A 99 14.49 15.58 8.52
N MET A 100 14.76 16.37 7.47
CA MET A 100 13.69 16.70 6.50
C MET A 100 14.03 16.39 5.03
N ARG A 101 15.13 15.69 4.74
CA ARG A 101 15.54 15.27 3.38
C ARG A 101 14.71 14.13 2.73
N ALA A 102 13.72 13.56 3.41
CA ALA A 102 13.43 12.14 3.25
C ALA A 102 12.89 11.72 1.87
N ALA A 103 11.71 12.16 1.41
CA ALA A 103 11.07 11.50 0.26
C ALA A 103 11.80 11.70 -1.07
N PHE A 104 12.14 12.95 -1.41
CA PHE A 104 12.76 13.26 -2.70
C PHE A 104 14.19 12.72 -2.82
N GLU A 105 15.01 12.87 -1.78
CA GLU A 105 16.38 12.32 -1.81
C GLU A 105 16.38 10.79 -1.79
N VAL A 106 15.46 10.16 -1.05
CA VAL A 106 15.26 8.71 -1.14
C VAL A 106 14.88 8.32 -2.56
N SER A 107 13.87 8.97 -3.17
CA SER A 107 13.46 8.70 -4.55
C SER A 107 14.59 8.91 -5.55
N ARG A 108 15.37 9.99 -5.43
CA ARG A 108 16.55 10.26 -6.25
C ARG A 108 17.62 9.18 -6.07
N SER A 109 17.93 8.81 -4.83
CA SER A 109 18.91 7.76 -4.51
C SER A 109 18.50 6.42 -5.12
N MET A 110 17.24 6.02 -4.96
CA MET A 110 16.70 4.79 -5.55
C MET A 110 16.68 4.84 -7.08
N SER A 111 16.40 6.01 -7.67
CA SER A 111 16.49 6.21 -9.12
C SER A 111 17.92 6.05 -9.63
N GLN A 112 18.90 6.61 -8.93
CA GLN A 112 20.31 6.48 -9.29
C GLN A 112 20.79 5.02 -9.19
N ARG A 113 20.40 4.32 -8.11
CA ARG A 113 20.67 2.88 -7.95
C ARG A 113 20.07 2.06 -9.08
N LEU A 114 18.83 2.37 -9.45
CA LEU A 114 18.15 1.71 -10.57
C LEU A 114 18.91 1.94 -11.88
N VAL A 115 19.31 3.17 -12.20
CA VAL A 115 20.11 3.47 -13.41
C VAL A 115 21.38 2.63 -13.44
N THR A 116 22.13 2.60 -12.34
CA THR A 116 23.34 1.78 -12.23
C THR A 116 23.05 0.27 -12.42
N ALA A 117 21.95 -0.24 -11.87
CA ALA A 117 21.55 -1.63 -12.04
C ALA A 117 21.15 -1.95 -13.49
N LEU A 118 20.49 -1.02 -14.18
CA LEU A 118 20.09 -1.16 -15.59
C LEU A 118 21.31 -1.10 -16.54
N GLU A 119 22.25 -0.19 -16.28
CA GLU A 119 23.53 -0.12 -17.01
C GLU A 119 24.31 -1.43 -16.89
N ALA A 120 24.39 -1.99 -15.68
CA ALA A 120 25.05 -3.27 -15.43
C ALA A 120 24.31 -4.46 -16.07
N TYR A 121 22.98 -4.40 -16.16
CA TYR A 121 22.19 -5.43 -16.83
C TYR A 121 22.42 -5.44 -18.35
N GLY A 122 22.54 -4.25 -18.96
CA GLY A 122 22.87 -4.03 -20.37
C GLY A 122 21.66 -3.64 -21.22
N PHE A 123 21.82 -2.59 -22.03
CA PHE A 123 20.74 -1.97 -22.82
C PHE A 123 20.12 -2.84 -23.91
N SER A 124 20.76 -3.94 -24.29
CA SER A 124 20.27 -4.86 -25.33
C SER A 124 19.33 -5.94 -24.80
N LYS A 125 19.18 -6.07 -23.47
CA LYS A 125 18.35 -7.12 -22.86
C LYS A 125 16.91 -6.65 -22.66
N PRO A 126 15.91 -7.55 -22.79
CA PRO A 126 14.53 -7.21 -22.50
C PRO A 126 14.36 -6.85 -21.01
N LEU A 127 13.51 -5.86 -20.76
CA LEU A 127 13.24 -5.31 -19.44
C LEU A 127 11.76 -5.42 -19.10
N ASP A 128 11.43 -6.02 -17.96
CA ASP A 128 10.09 -5.92 -17.38
C ASP A 128 9.96 -4.60 -16.62
N LEU A 129 9.44 -3.59 -17.31
CA LEU A 129 9.25 -2.24 -16.74
C LEU A 129 8.31 -2.24 -15.53
N ASP A 130 7.32 -3.14 -15.47
CA ASP A 130 6.41 -3.24 -14.33
C ASP A 130 7.15 -3.71 -13.08
N ALA A 131 7.95 -4.77 -13.22
CA ALA A 131 8.77 -5.28 -12.11
C ALA A 131 9.81 -4.25 -11.64
N VAL A 132 10.43 -3.53 -12.56
CA VAL A 132 11.40 -2.46 -12.25
C VAL A 132 10.75 -1.34 -11.44
N VAL A 133 9.61 -0.83 -11.90
CA VAL A 133 8.90 0.28 -11.23
C VAL A 133 8.35 -0.17 -9.88
N GLN A 134 7.84 -1.40 -9.77
CA GLN A 134 7.39 -1.98 -8.49
C GLN A 134 8.55 -2.10 -7.48
N ASN A 135 9.70 -2.63 -7.91
CA ASN A 135 10.88 -2.73 -7.04
C ASN A 135 11.38 -1.36 -6.58
N GLN A 136 11.38 -0.36 -7.46
CA GLN A 136 11.73 1.01 -7.10
C GLN A 136 10.75 1.61 -6.09
N ALA A 137 9.45 1.48 -6.33
CA ALA A 137 8.43 1.96 -5.39
C ALA A 137 8.57 1.27 -4.03
N PHE A 138 8.84 -0.04 -4.02
CA PHE A 138 9.00 -0.82 -2.80
C PHE A 138 10.19 -0.33 -1.95
N ASP A 139 11.35 -0.08 -2.56
CA ASP A 139 12.51 0.50 -1.86
C ASP A 139 12.23 1.93 -1.37
N VAL A 140 11.57 2.76 -2.18
CA VAL A 140 11.22 4.13 -1.78
C VAL A 140 10.30 4.12 -0.57
N ILE A 141 9.25 3.29 -0.57
CA ILE A 141 8.32 3.15 0.55
C ILE A 141 9.03 2.57 1.77
N GLY A 142 9.87 1.56 1.59
CA GLY A 142 10.65 0.96 2.66
C GLY A 142 11.53 1.99 3.37
N GLU A 143 12.29 2.76 2.60
CA GLU A 143 13.24 3.72 3.14
C GLU A 143 12.53 4.97 3.70
N PHE A 144 11.60 5.56 2.94
CA PHE A 144 10.87 6.75 3.40
C PHE A 144 9.87 6.44 4.53
N GLY A 145 9.08 5.38 4.37
CA GLY A 145 7.99 5.03 5.28
C GLY A 145 8.49 4.34 6.54
N PHE A 146 9.55 3.53 6.46
CA PHE A 146 9.93 2.60 7.52
C PHE A 146 11.43 2.60 7.81
N SER A 147 12.21 3.46 7.17
CA SER A 147 13.68 3.51 7.26
C SER A 147 14.30 2.13 7.10
N LYS A 148 13.88 1.44 6.04
CA LYS A 148 14.35 0.11 5.66
C LYS A 148 14.63 0.06 4.16
N ASP A 149 15.91 -0.05 3.83
CA ASP A 149 16.36 -0.44 2.49
C ASP A 149 16.13 -1.94 2.27
N TYR A 150 15.27 -2.29 1.31
CA TYR A 150 15.01 -3.68 0.94
C TYR A 150 15.95 -4.20 -0.15
N GLY A 151 16.73 -3.33 -0.78
CA GLY A 151 17.64 -3.69 -1.85
C GLY A 151 16.97 -4.14 -3.15
N ALA A 152 15.68 -3.84 -3.35
CA ALA A 152 14.92 -4.32 -4.50
C ALA A 152 15.41 -3.72 -5.84
N THR A 153 15.89 -2.48 -5.83
CA THR A 153 16.45 -1.77 -6.99
C THR A 153 17.86 -2.22 -7.37
N THR A 154 18.64 -2.71 -6.41
CA THR A 154 20.00 -3.22 -6.65
C THR A 154 20.00 -4.66 -7.12
N ASP A 155 18.97 -5.42 -6.77
CA ASP A 155 18.89 -6.83 -7.06
C ASP A 155 17.56 -7.18 -7.75
N LEU A 156 17.32 -6.46 -8.85
CA LEU A 156 16.12 -6.56 -9.69
C LEU A 156 15.87 -7.99 -10.18
N TRP A 157 16.91 -8.83 -10.24
CA TRP A 157 16.89 -10.13 -10.92
C TRP A 157 17.15 -11.32 -10.00
N ASN A 158 17.90 -11.18 -8.90
CA ASN A 158 18.36 -12.31 -8.07
C ASN A 158 17.99 -12.19 -6.58
N GLY A 159 17.27 -11.15 -6.16
CA GLY A 159 17.35 -10.67 -4.77
C GLY A 159 16.26 -10.97 -3.77
N SER A 160 16.61 -10.72 -2.50
CA SER A 160 15.69 -10.71 -1.36
C SER A 160 14.63 -9.62 -1.42
N GLY A 161 14.96 -8.43 -1.94
CA GLY A 161 14.00 -7.33 -2.11
C GLY A 161 12.87 -7.69 -3.08
N ALA A 162 13.23 -8.27 -4.22
CA ALA A 162 12.28 -8.83 -5.18
C ALA A 162 11.39 -9.93 -4.54
N ARG A 163 11.91 -10.74 -3.61
CA ARG A 163 11.11 -11.74 -2.89
C ARG A 163 10.08 -11.13 -1.95
N ALA A 164 10.41 -10.04 -1.23
CA ALA A 164 9.46 -9.35 -0.37
C ALA A 164 8.34 -8.68 -1.18
N CYS A 165 8.71 -7.99 -2.27
CA CYS A 165 7.76 -7.43 -3.23
C CYS A 165 6.88 -8.52 -3.89
N LEU A 166 7.48 -9.65 -4.26
CA LEU A 166 6.75 -10.80 -4.82
C LEU A 166 5.80 -11.43 -3.79
N ALA A 167 6.21 -11.55 -2.53
CA ALA A 167 5.34 -12.04 -1.46
C ALA A 167 4.15 -11.10 -1.24
N LEU A 168 4.38 -9.79 -1.26
CA LEU A 168 3.34 -8.76 -1.22
C LEU A 168 2.33 -8.93 -2.38
N LYS A 169 2.83 -8.99 -3.62
CA LYS A 169 2.02 -9.17 -4.83
C LYS A 169 1.23 -10.48 -4.81
N ASN A 170 1.90 -11.58 -4.47
CA ASN A 170 1.26 -12.89 -4.38
C ASN A 170 0.14 -12.88 -3.34
N ALA A 171 0.36 -12.26 -2.17
CA ALA A 171 -0.68 -12.14 -1.16
C ALA A 171 -1.91 -11.35 -1.66
N MET A 172 -1.73 -10.27 -2.43
CA MET A 172 -2.86 -9.53 -3.04
C MET A 172 -3.64 -10.37 -4.05
N VAL A 173 -2.95 -11.07 -4.94
CA VAL A 173 -3.61 -11.96 -5.92
C VAL A 173 -4.40 -13.03 -5.17
N CYS A 174 -3.81 -13.62 -4.14
CA CYS A 174 -4.47 -14.61 -3.28
C CYS A 174 -5.74 -14.05 -2.62
N ALA A 175 -5.68 -12.79 -2.21
CA ALA A 175 -6.79 -12.09 -1.59
C ALA A 175 -7.92 -11.89 -2.62
N VAL A 176 -7.62 -11.31 -3.79
CA VAL A 176 -8.60 -11.03 -4.86
C VAL A 176 -9.27 -12.31 -5.37
N GLU A 177 -8.53 -13.40 -5.54
CA GLU A 177 -9.12 -14.67 -5.99
C GLU A 177 -10.13 -15.24 -4.97
N ARG A 178 -9.98 -14.97 -3.67
CA ARG A 178 -10.98 -15.38 -2.66
C ARG A 178 -12.30 -14.64 -2.80
N THR A 179 -12.31 -13.37 -3.20
CA THR A 179 -13.56 -12.60 -3.36
C THR A 179 -14.32 -13.03 -4.62
N ARG A 180 -13.61 -13.50 -5.64
CA ARG A 180 -14.21 -14.09 -6.85
C ARG A 180 -14.84 -15.46 -6.59
N MET A 181 -14.33 -16.20 -5.61
CA MET A 181 -14.75 -17.58 -5.33
C MET A 181 -15.20 -17.81 -3.88
N PRO A 182 -16.17 -17.04 -3.35
CA PRO A 182 -16.56 -17.09 -1.93
C PRO A 182 -17.21 -18.42 -1.53
N HIS A 183 -17.72 -19.18 -2.50
CA HIS A 183 -18.42 -20.45 -2.30
C HIS A 183 -17.64 -21.67 -2.78
N ALA A 184 -16.38 -21.53 -3.20
CA ALA A 184 -15.52 -22.66 -3.53
C ALA A 184 -15.18 -23.46 -2.26
N ARG A 185 -16.15 -24.23 -1.76
CA ARG A 185 -16.06 -25.10 -0.58
C ARG A 185 -15.41 -26.45 -0.88
N ILE A 186 -14.84 -26.68 -2.06
CA ILE A 186 -14.28 -28.00 -2.51
C ILE A 186 -13.16 -27.74 -3.56
N PRO A 187 -12.12 -28.57 -3.77
CA PRO A 187 -11.09 -29.15 -2.90
C PRO A 187 -9.70 -28.56 -3.27
N TYR A 188 -9.58 -27.25 -3.46
CA TYR A 188 -8.28 -26.62 -3.77
C TYR A 188 -7.42 -26.49 -2.51
N THR A 189 -7.22 -27.60 -1.78
CA THR A 189 -6.34 -27.63 -0.61
C THR A 189 -4.97 -27.08 -0.96
N HIS A 190 -4.43 -27.42 -2.13
CA HIS A 190 -3.13 -26.90 -2.57
C HIS A 190 -3.12 -25.37 -2.76
N LEU A 191 -4.13 -24.76 -3.40
CA LEU A 191 -4.21 -23.30 -3.53
C LEU A 191 -4.46 -22.65 -2.17
N TRP A 192 -5.33 -23.22 -1.34
CA TRP A 192 -5.58 -22.75 0.02
C TRP A 192 -4.31 -22.80 0.89
N HIS A 193 -3.55 -23.90 0.83
CA HIS A 193 -2.28 -24.02 1.53
C HIS A 193 -1.28 -23.00 1.02
N LYS A 194 -1.19 -22.79 -0.30
CA LYS A 194 -0.35 -21.74 -0.90
C LYS A 194 -0.79 -20.34 -0.47
N HIS A 195 -2.10 -20.06 -0.42
CA HIS A 195 -2.66 -18.81 0.08
C HIS A 195 -2.30 -18.59 1.54
N GLN A 196 -2.44 -19.62 2.38
CA GLN A 196 -2.10 -19.54 3.79
C GLN A 196 -0.60 -19.38 3.99
N GLN A 197 0.24 -20.06 3.21
CA GLN A 197 1.69 -19.87 3.22
C GLN A 197 2.08 -18.45 2.82
N ASN A 198 1.51 -17.93 1.73
CA ASN A 198 1.75 -16.55 1.27
C ASN A 198 1.27 -15.52 2.31
N LYS A 199 0.09 -15.73 2.90
CA LYS A 199 -0.40 -14.92 4.03
C LYS A 199 0.62 -14.96 5.16
N GLN A 200 0.99 -16.13 5.67
CA GLN A 200 1.92 -16.22 6.80
C GLN A 200 3.30 -15.62 6.49
N ALA A 201 3.79 -15.76 5.25
CA ALA A 201 5.00 -15.11 4.79
C ALA A 201 4.87 -13.57 4.84
N LEU A 202 3.76 -13.04 4.34
CA LEU A 202 3.45 -11.60 4.41
C LEU A 202 3.37 -11.10 5.86
N LEU A 203 2.62 -11.80 6.71
CA LEU A 203 2.51 -11.47 8.13
C LEU A 203 3.89 -11.50 8.79
N GLY A 204 4.73 -12.47 8.43
CA GLY A 204 6.10 -12.59 8.90
C GLY A 204 6.95 -11.37 8.53
N ILE A 205 6.84 -10.89 7.29
CA ILE A 205 7.56 -9.69 6.81
C ILE A 205 7.20 -8.48 7.68
N PHE A 206 5.91 -8.20 7.87
CA PHE A 206 5.48 -7.00 8.61
C PHE A 206 5.64 -7.10 10.12
N ARG A 207 5.49 -8.29 10.71
CA ARG A 207 5.84 -8.53 12.12
C ARG A 207 7.32 -8.33 12.36
N ASN A 208 8.18 -8.81 11.46
CA ASN A 208 9.62 -8.60 11.56
C ASN A 208 9.99 -7.14 11.35
N LEU A 209 9.34 -6.44 10.40
CA LEU A 209 9.51 -5.01 10.23
C LEU A 209 9.17 -4.23 11.50
N LEU A 210 8.04 -4.52 12.14
CA LEU A 210 7.66 -3.87 13.39
C LEU A 210 8.69 -4.14 14.50
N LYS A 211 9.17 -5.38 14.63
CA LYS A 211 10.23 -5.72 15.60
C LYS A 211 11.52 -4.95 15.32
N GLU A 212 11.93 -4.85 14.07
CA GLU A 212 13.11 -4.08 13.67
C GLU A 212 12.94 -2.59 14.01
N VAL A 213 11.77 -2.02 13.76
CA VAL A 213 11.44 -0.63 14.11
C VAL A 213 11.46 -0.44 15.63
N GLN A 214 10.82 -1.33 16.40
CA GLN A 214 10.80 -1.27 17.86
C GLN A 214 12.22 -1.43 18.46
N ALA A 215 13.07 -2.27 17.86
CA ALA A 215 14.44 -2.49 18.30
C ALA A 215 15.34 -1.24 18.16
N ARG A 216 14.94 -0.26 17.32
CA ARG A 216 15.62 1.04 17.22
C ARG A 216 15.32 1.96 18.41
N GLY A 217 14.36 1.61 19.25
CA GLY A 217 13.92 2.40 20.39
C GLY A 217 12.72 3.30 20.08
N ALA A 218 12.43 4.23 20.99
CA ALA A 218 11.38 5.21 20.78
C ALA A 218 11.77 6.17 19.64
N PRO A 219 10.89 6.39 18.63
CA PRO A 219 11.20 7.31 17.54
C PRO A 219 11.42 8.74 18.04
N ALA A 220 12.54 9.36 17.64
CA ALA A 220 12.87 10.75 17.97
C ALA A 220 11.78 11.71 17.48
N GLU A 221 11.52 12.85 18.13
CA GLU A 221 10.36 13.71 17.78
C GLU A 221 10.37 14.19 16.32
N GLU A 222 11.57 14.44 15.80
CA GLU A 222 11.85 14.91 14.45
C GLU A 222 11.82 13.80 13.38
N GLU A 223 11.71 12.53 13.77
CA GLU A 223 11.58 11.44 12.79
C GLU A 223 10.18 11.49 12.15
N ASN A 224 10.16 11.59 10.82
CA ASN A 224 8.93 11.78 10.04
C ASN A 224 8.53 10.54 9.22
N SER A 225 9.08 9.38 9.56
CA SER A 225 8.70 8.10 8.93
C SER A 225 7.26 7.72 9.30
N ILE A 226 6.57 7.01 8.40
CA ILE A 226 5.22 6.47 8.67
C ILE A 226 5.26 5.57 9.93
N ALA A 227 6.29 4.75 10.06
CA ALA A 227 6.53 3.91 11.23
C ALA A 227 6.58 4.72 12.52
N ALA A 228 7.37 5.80 12.54
CA ALA A 228 7.50 6.67 13.70
C ALA A 228 6.17 7.30 14.10
N HIS A 229 5.42 7.79 13.10
CA HIS A 229 4.09 8.34 13.31
C HIS A 229 3.11 7.30 13.90
N LEU A 230 3.07 6.08 13.38
CA LEU A 230 2.25 5.00 13.93
C LEU A 230 2.65 4.65 15.37
N MET A 231 3.95 4.54 15.65
CA MET A 231 4.50 4.23 16.98
C MET A 231 4.21 5.32 18.02
N ARG A 232 4.12 6.60 17.61
CA ARG A 232 3.72 7.73 18.48
C ARG A 232 2.22 7.90 18.62
N THR A 233 1.42 7.29 17.75
CA THR A 233 -0.03 7.44 17.79
C THR A 233 -0.61 6.86 19.08
N ARG A 234 -1.58 7.57 19.66
CA ARG A 234 -2.27 7.20 20.90
C ARG A 234 -3.78 7.27 20.70
N ASP A 235 -4.51 6.41 21.40
CA ASP A 235 -5.97 6.49 21.49
C ASP A 235 -6.43 7.66 22.39
N ASP A 236 -7.75 7.83 22.51
CA ASP A 236 -8.36 8.89 23.34
C ASP A 236 -8.02 8.75 24.83
N GLN A 237 -7.56 7.57 25.26
CA GLN A 237 -7.10 7.27 26.62
C GLN A 237 -5.58 7.42 26.77
N GLY A 238 -4.88 7.89 25.74
CA GLY A 238 -3.43 8.07 25.75
C GLY A 238 -2.63 6.76 25.64
N ARG A 239 -3.26 5.64 25.29
CA ARG A 239 -2.60 4.34 25.15
C ARG A 239 -2.04 4.17 23.74
N PRO A 240 -0.88 3.48 23.58
CA PRO A 240 -0.38 3.15 22.26
C PRO A 240 -1.34 2.23 21.50
N ILE A 241 -1.35 2.36 20.17
CA ILE A 241 -2.04 1.42 19.29
C ILE A 241 -1.43 0.01 19.49
N PRO A 242 -2.22 -1.08 19.56
CA PRO A 242 -1.68 -2.44 19.68
C PRO A 242 -0.79 -2.83 18.50
N ASP A 243 0.26 -3.61 18.74
CA ASP A 243 1.20 -4.06 17.71
C ASP A 243 0.50 -4.67 16.47
N VAL A 244 -0.54 -5.49 16.69
CA VAL A 244 -1.35 -6.09 15.60
C VAL A 244 -1.94 -5.07 14.65
N ARG A 245 -2.35 -3.92 15.17
CA ARG A 245 -2.88 -2.80 14.39
C ARG A 245 -1.74 -2.08 13.69
N ILE A 246 -0.63 -1.82 14.39
CA ILE A 246 0.53 -1.11 13.80
C ILE A 246 1.04 -1.84 12.56
N TRP A 247 1.38 -3.14 12.66
CA TRP A 247 1.93 -3.84 11.49
C TRP A 247 0.89 -4.10 10.40
N SER A 248 -0.41 -4.16 10.74
CA SER A 248 -1.49 -4.13 9.75
C SER A 248 -1.47 -2.80 8.97
N GLU A 249 -1.43 -1.65 9.65
CA GLU A 249 -1.33 -0.35 8.97
C GLU A 249 -0.04 -0.21 8.15
N MET A 250 1.10 -0.69 8.66
CA MET A 250 2.35 -0.70 7.89
C MET A 250 2.17 -1.42 6.55
N SER A 251 1.49 -2.57 6.55
CA SER A 251 1.21 -3.30 5.33
C SER A 251 0.28 -2.54 4.38
N ILE A 252 -0.74 -1.87 4.92
CA ILE A 252 -1.67 -1.06 4.12
C ILE A 252 -0.96 0.11 3.44
N PHE A 253 -0.06 0.82 4.14
CA PHE A 253 0.74 1.88 3.52
C PHE A 253 1.66 1.36 2.41
N PHE A 254 2.22 0.15 2.57
CA PHE A 254 2.96 -0.52 1.51
C PHE A 254 2.09 -0.83 0.30
N PHE A 255 0.93 -1.45 0.51
CA PHE A 255 0.00 -1.77 -0.57
C PHE A 255 -0.44 -0.53 -1.32
N ALA A 256 -0.84 0.51 -0.60
CA ALA A 256 -1.34 1.73 -1.20
C ALA A 256 -0.27 2.58 -1.89
N GLY A 257 0.99 2.48 -1.46
CA GLY A 257 2.11 3.17 -2.10
C GLY A 257 2.65 2.44 -3.33
N THR A 258 2.38 1.14 -3.48
CA THR A 258 2.88 0.36 -4.62
C THR A 258 1.98 0.63 -5.83
N PRO A 259 2.54 0.93 -7.02
CA PRO A 259 1.75 1.16 -8.22
C PRO A 259 0.78 0.00 -8.49
N ASP A 260 -0.51 0.31 -8.59
CA ASP A 260 -1.63 -0.62 -8.73
C ASP A 260 -1.75 -1.20 -10.16
N ASN A 261 -0.67 -1.77 -10.69
CA ASN A 261 -0.71 -2.43 -11.99
C ASN A 261 -1.20 -3.88 -11.85
N SER A 262 -1.03 -4.49 -10.67
CA SER A 262 -1.34 -5.91 -10.44
C SER A 262 -2.85 -6.18 -10.37
N VAL A 263 -3.63 -5.36 -9.67
CA VAL A 263 -5.09 -5.53 -9.56
C VAL A 263 -5.76 -5.27 -10.91
N ALA A 264 -5.38 -4.19 -11.61
CA ALA A 264 -5.86 -3.91 -12.96
C ALA A 264 -5.50 -5.03 -13.95
N SER A 265 -4.27 -5.59 -13.89
CA SER A 265 -3.86 -6.70 -14.77
C SER A 265 -4.56 -8.03 -14.48
N VAL A 266 -4.92 -8.29 -13.21
CA VAL A 266 -5.71 -9.48 -12.81
C VAL A 266 -7.18 -9.33 -13.20
N LEU A 267 -7.68 -8.09 -13.25
CA LEU A 267 -9.01 -7.78 -13.78
C LEU A 267 -9.06 -7.88 -15.31
N SER A 268 -8.04 -7.40 -16.02
CA SER A 268 -8.03 -7.44 -17.50
C SER A 268 -7.76 -8.84 -18.08
N LYS A 269 -6.98 -9.68 -17.39
CA LYS A 269 -6.71 -11.07 -17.85
C LYS A 269 -7.92 -12.01 -17.73
N SER A 270 -8.94 -11.66 -16.95
CA SER A 270 -10.17 -12.45 -16.84
C SER A 270 -11.18 -12.18 -17.97
N ASP A 271 -10.96 -11.13 -18.77
CA ASP A 271 -11.84 -10.76 -19.90
C ASP A 271 -11.36 -11.32 -21.24
N VAL A 272 -10.51 -12.35 -21.23
CA VAL A 272 -10.25 -13.14 -22.44
C VAL A 272 -11.51 -13.94 -22.73
N ASP A 273 -12.34 -13.37 -23.60
CA ASP A 273 -13.40 -14.09 -24.30
C ASP A 273 -12.82 -15.42 -24.82
N PRO A 274 -13.46 -16.58 -24.60
CA PRO A 274 -13.02 -17.86 -25.17
C PRO A 274 -12.78 -17.83 -26.69
N SER A 275 -13.24 -16.79 -27.40
CA SER A 275 -12.89 -16.51 -28.80
C SER A 275 -11.44 -16.09 -29.07
N GLY A 276 -10.65 -15.73 -28.05
CA GLY A 276 -9.25 -15.31 -28.19
C GLY A 276 -9.07 -13.87 -28.71
N THR A 277 -10.13 -13.07 -28.73
CA THR A 277 -10.07 -11.67 -29.18
C THR A 277 -9.69 -10.76 -28.00
N PRO A 278 -8.58 -10.00 -28.06
CA PRO A 278 -8.22 -9.09 -26.97
C PRO A 278 -9.24 -7.96 -26.86
N ALA A 279 -9.83 -7.79 -25.67
CA ALA A 279 -10.72 -6.68 -25.37
C ALA A 279 -9.94 -5.35 -25.47
N SER A 280 -10.41 -4.45 -26.33
CA SER A 280 -9.78 -3.15 -26.53
C SER A 280 -10.04 -2.23 -25.33
N GLY A 281 -8.96 -1.83 -24.66
CA GLY A 281 -8.82 -0.52 -24.00
C GLY A 281 -9.73 -0.20 -22.82
N VAL A 282 -9.42 -0.72 -21.64
CA VAL A 282 -9.80 -0.08 -20.37
C VAL A 282 -8.51 0.41 -19.71
N GLU A 283 -8.21 1.70 -19.90
CA GLU A 283 -7.22 2.39 -19.06
C GLU A 283 -7.82 2.56 -17.66
N THR A 284 -7.27 1.84 -16.69
CA THR A 284 -7.58 2.03 -15.27
C THR A 284 -6.46 2.84 -14.63
N THR A 285 -6.70 4.14 -14.47
CA THR A 285 -5.78 5.03 -13.76
C THR A 285 -5.86 4.77 -12.25
N GLY A 286 -4.70 4.56 -11.61
CA GLY A 286 -4.59 4.27 -10.18
C GLY A 286 -5.06 5.44 -9.30
N HIS A 287 -6.26 5.32 -8.71
CA HIS A 287 -6.88 6.35 -7.87
C HIS A 287 -6.62 6.18 -6.36
N MET A 288 -5.91 5.13 -5.92
CA MET A 288 -5.91 4.76 -4.49
C MET A 288 -5.15 5.75 -3.58
N VAL A 289 -4.14 6.46 -4.10
CA VAL A 289 -3.36 7.46 -3.33
C VAL A 289 -4.19 8.69 -2.95
N ALA A 290 -5.18 9.08 -3.75
CA ALA A 290 -6.00 10.26 -3.50
C ALA A 290 -6.96 10.12 -2.30
N TRP A 291 -7.18 8.89 -1.81
CA TRP A 291 -8.14 8.62 -0.71
C TRP A 291 -7.50 8.57 0.68
N ILE A 292 -6.17 8.48 0.78
CA ILE A 292 -5.46 8.38 2.06
C ILE A 292 -5.16 9.75 2.68
N LEU A 293 -5.16 10.82 1.87
CA LEU A 293 -4.96 12.21 2.29
C LEU A 293 -6.31 12.92 2.49
#